data_AF-A0A2E9LGW0-F1
#
_entry.id   AF-A0A2E9LGW0-F1
#
_cell.length_a   1.000
_cell.length_b   1.000
_cell.length_c   1.000
_cell.angle_alpha   90.00
_cell.angle_beta   90.00
_cell.angle_gamma   90.00
#
_symmetry.space_group_name_H-M   'P 1'
#
loop_
_entity.id
_entity.type
_entity.pdbx_description
1 polymer ?
#
loop_
_entity_poly.entity_id
_entity_poly.type
_entity_poly.pdbx_seq_one_letter_code
_entity_poly.pdbx_strand_id
1 'polypeptide(L)'
;MARKRERLDVIRDILKAVRENRKIKPTRLLYASNLSPQMFKEYINELTSKGFIKLDIDKKDKKMFCITPRGNEFLEEYKVIENFIENFGL
;
A
#
# COMPACT_ATOMS: atom_id res chain seq x y z
N MET A 1 -22.00 -11.53 2.51
CA MET A 1 -21.19 -12.10 1.42
C MET A 1 -19.81 -11.45 1.47
N ALA A 2 -18.72 -12.22 1.47
CA ALA A 2 -17.38 -11.63 1.48
C ALA A 2 -17.16 -10.87 0.16
N ARG A 3 -17.13 -9.53 0.22
CA ARG A 3 -16.82 -8.70 -0.94
C ARG A 3 -15.44 -9.12 -1.45
N LYS A 4 -15.35 -9.50 -2.72
CA LYS A 4 -14.08 -9.84 -3.35
C LYS A 4 -13.17 -8.61 -3.20
N ARG A 5 -11.97 -8.78 -2.62
CA ARG A 5 -11.01 -7.68 -2.49
C ARG A 5 -10.76 -7.09 -3.88
N GLU A 6 -11.14 -5.84 -4.08
CA GLU A 6 -10.89 -5.16 -5.33
C GLU A 6 -9.42 -4.75 -5.40
N ARG A 7 -8.89 -4.53 -6.60
CA ARG A 7 -7.49 -4.12 -6.80
C ARG A 7 -7.13 -2.88 -5.97
N LEU A 8 -8.09 -1.96 -5.84
CA LEU A 8 -7.92 -0.73 -5.08
C LEU A 8 -7.82 -0.99 -3.56
N ASP A 9 -8.59 -1.94 -3.01
CA ASP A 9 -8.47 -2.33 -1.60
C ASP A 9 -7.07 -2.86 -1.30
N VAL A 10 -6.51 -3.67 -2.19
CA VAL A 10 -5.15 -4.22 -2.03
C VAL A 10 -4.11 -3.10 -2.04
N ILE A 11 -4.22 -2.16 -2.98
CA ILE A 11 -3.33 -0.98 -3.05
C ILE A 11 -3.45 -0.16 -1.76
N ARG A 12 -4.67 0.11 -1.29
CA ARG A 12 -4.92 0.82 -0.02
C ARG A 12 -4.25 0.10 1.15
N ASP A 13 -4.46 -1.21 1.30
CA ASP A 13 -3.90 -2.02 2.39
C ASP A 13 -2.36 -1.93 2.41
N ILE A 14 -1.71 -2.08 1.25
CA ILE A 14 -0.25 -1.96 1.13
C ILE A 14 0.21 -0.56 1.55
N LEU A 15 -0.39 0.49 0.99
CA LEU A 15 0.01 1.87 1.28
C LEU A 15 -0.23 2.22 2.75
N LYS A 16 -1.33 1.76 3.34
CA LYS A 16 -1.64 1.94 4.76
C LYS A 16 -0.60 1.24 5.65
N ALA A 17 -0.25 -0.01 5.33
CA ALA A 17 0.78 -0.76 6.06
C ALA A 17 2.16 -0.08 6.01
N VAL A 18 2.53 0.48 4.86
CA VAL A 18 3.77 1.26 4.71
C VAL A 18 3.70 2.57 5.51
N ARG A 19 2.57 3.29 5.46
CA ARG A 19 2.36 4.56 6.19
C ARG A 19 2.46 4.38 7.70
N GLU A 20 1.83 3.35 8.27
CA GLU A 20 1.81 3.11 9.72
C GLU A 20 3.20 2.80 10.28
N ASN A 21 4.06 2.14 9.51
CA ASN A 21 5.37 1.71 9.96
C ASN A 21 6.48 2.73 9.69
N ARG A 22 6.21 3.85 8.98
CA ARG A 22 7.15 4.86 8.42
C ARG A 22 8.24 4.29 7.50
N LYS A 23 8.94 3.24 7.93
CA LYS A 23 9.86 2.37 7.18
C LYS A 23 9.52 0.91 7.48
N ILE A 24 9.19 0.13 6.46
CA ILE A 24 8.84 -1.29 6.63
C ILE A 24 9.72 -2.20 5.78
N LYS A 25 10.19 -3.32 6.36
CA LYS A 25 10.96 -4.31 5.59
C LYS A 25 10.05 -5.03 4.58
N PRO A 26 10.56 -5.40 3.39
CA PRO A 26 9.81 -6.17 2.39
C PRO A 26 9.12 -7.40 2.97
N THR A 27 9.85 -8.18 3.77
CA THR A 27 9.31 -9.40 4.41
C THR A 27 8.15 -9.08 5.34
N ARG A 28 8.28 -8.04 6.17
CA ARG A 28 7.22 -7.63 7.11
C ARG A 28 6.01 -7.06 6.39
N LEU A 29 6.24 -6.34 5.28
CA LEU A 29 5.17 -5.81 4.45
C LEU A 29 4.41 -6.92 3.72
N LEU A 30 5.09 -7.96 3.22
CA LEU A 30 4.44 -9.14 2.64
C LEU A 30 3.49 -9.81 3.65
N TYR A 31 3.99 -10.10 4.85
CA TYR A 31 3.16 -10.69 5.92
C TYR A 31 1.99 -9.79 6.34
N ALA A 32 2.17 -8.48 6.33
CA ALA A 32 1.10 -7.52 6.67
C ALA A 32 0.06 -7.35 5.55
N SER A 33 0.44 -7.55 4.29
CA SER A 33 -0.44 -7.28 3.14
C SER A 33 -1.46 -8.41 2.88
N ASN A 34 -1.28 -9.58 3.51
CA ASN A 34 -2.08 -10.79 3.28
C ASN A 34 -2.17 -11.16 1.78
N LEU A 35 -1.04 -11.03 1.08
CA LEU A 35 -0.90 -11.32 -0.36
C LEU A 35 0.03 -12.51 -0.58
N SER A 36 -0.22 -13.25 -1.67
CA SER A 36 0.75 -14.22 -2.17
C SER A 36 2.04 -13.51 -2.62
N PRO A 37 3.22 -14.16 -2.53
CA PRO A 37 4.50 -13.55 -2.91
C PRO A 37 4.54 -13.01 -4.34
N GLN A 38 3.86 -13.68 -5.27
CA GLN A 38 3.77 -13.26 -6.67
C GLN A 38 2.99 -11.95 -6.81
N MET A 39 1.75 -11.90 -6.31
CA MET A 39 0.91 -10.70 -6.32
C MET A 39 1.60 -9.54 -5.62
N PHE A 40 2.23 -9.80 -4.46
CA PHE A 40 2.99 -8.79 -3.73
C PHE A 40 4.07 -8.15 -4.58
N LYS A 41 4.86 -8.95 -5.31
CA LYS A 41 5.91 -8.45 -6.18
C LYS A 41 5.36 -7.57 -7.31
N GLU A 42 4.24 -7.97 -7.91
CA GLU A 42 3.58 -7.19 -8.96
C GLU A 42 3.09 -5.82 -8.44
N TYR A 43 2.36 -5.81 -7.33
CA TYR A 43 1.87 -4.57 -6.73
C TYR A 43 3.00 -3.66 -6.25
N ILE A 44 4.02 -4.20 -5.59
CA ILE A 44 5.15 -3.39 -5.11
C ILE A 44 5.93 -2.78 -6.28
N ASN A 45 6.17 -3.56 -7.35
CA ASN A 45 6.81 -3.03 -8.55
C ASN A 45 5.98 -1.92 -9.18
N GLU A 46 4.66 -2.11 -9.29
CA GLU A 46 3.77 -1.09 -9.83
C GLU A 46 3.75 0.18 -8.96
N LEU A 47 3.60 0.03 -7.65
CA LEU A 47 3.54 1.15 -6.71
C LEU A 47 4.88 1.90 -6.64
N THR A 48 6.00 1.19 -6.76
CA THR A 48 7.33 1.81 -6.81
C THR A 48 7.54 2.54 -8.13
N SER A 49 7.16 1.92 -9.26
CA SER A 49 7.28 2.52 -10.61
C SER A 49 6.42 3.78 -10.76
N LYS A 50 5.21 3.76 -10.20
CA LYS A 50 4.30 4.93 -10.18
C LYS A 50 4.70 5.98 -9.13
N GLY A 51 5.70 5.71 -8.30
CA GLY A 51 6.20 6.62 -7.29
C GLY A 51 5.27 6.80 -6.10
N PHE A 52 4.42 5.83 -5.78
CA PHE A 52 3.61 5.83 -4.56
C PHE A 52 4.41 5.39 -3.33
N ILE A 53 5.34 4.46 -3.52
CA ILE A 53 6.29 4.01 -2.48
C ILE A 53 7.72 4.17 -2.98
N LYS A 54 8.66 4.33 -2.05
CA LYS A 54 10.10 4.36 -2.34
C LYS A 54 10.81 3.26 -1.58
N LEU A 55 11.85 2.71 -2.20
CA LEU A 55 12.78 1.79 -1.57
C LEU A 55 13.96 2.62 -1.02
N ASP A 56 14.16 2.55 0.29
CA ASP A 56 15.24 3.18 1.04
C ASP A 56 16.20 2.07 1.51
N ILE A 57 17.50 2.32 1.44
CA ILE A 57 18.52 1.40 1.97
C ILE A 57 19.10 2.05 3.21
N ASP A 58 18.90 1.43 4.36
CA ASP A 58 19.46 1.91 5.62
C ASP A 58 20.98 1.70 5.67
N LYS A 59 21.67 2.39 6.58
CA LYS A 59 23.13 2.28 6.80
C LYS A 59 23.63 0.84 7.00
N LYS A 60 22.75 -0.10 7.36
CA LYS A 60 23.04 -1.54 7.53
C LYS A 60 22.72 -2.39 6.28
N ASP A 61 22.66 -1.79 5.10
CA ASP A 61 22.29 -2.46 3.82
C ASP A 61 20.88 -3.10 3.84
N LYS A 62 20.00 -2.60 4.72
CA LYS A 62 18.64 -3.14 4.86
C LYS A 62 17.68 -2.37 3.99
N LYS A 63 17.11 -3.07 2.99
CA LYS A 63 16.02 -2.59 2.15
C LYS A 63 14.75 -2.34 2.97
N MET A 64 14.19 -1.13 2.87
CA MET A 64 12.96 -0.72 3.54
C MET A 64 12.07 0.07 2.58
N PHE A 65 10.76 -0.16 2.63
CA PHE A 65 9.79 0.64 1.91
C PHE A 65 9.31 1.80 2.77
N CYS A 66 9.19 2.97 2.14
CA CYS A 66 8.60 4.16 2.72
C CYS A 66 7.51 4.70 1.80
N ILE A 67 6.48 5.32 2.36
CA ILE A 67 5.47 6.00 1.57
C ILE A 67 6.04 7.33 1.05
N THR A 68 5.60 7.72 -0.15
CA THR A 68 5.92 9.02 -0.74
C THR A 68 4.78 10.01 -0.51
N PRO A 69 4.97 11.33 -0.74
CA PRO A 69 3.87 12.29 -0.72
C PRO A 69 2.70 11.87 -1.63
N ARG A 70 3.01 11.43 -2.85
CA ARG A 70 2.03 10.93 -3.81
C ARG A 70 1.26 9.71 -3.31
N GLY A 71 1.94 8.80 -2.60
CA GLY A 71 1.32 7.66 -1.92
C GLY A 71 0.34 8.08 -0.84
N ASN A 72 0.64 9.16 -0.12
CA ASN A 72 -0.25 9.69 0.90
C ASN A 72 -1.46 10.37 0.28
N GLU A 73 -1.28 11.18 -0.77
CA GLU A 73 -2.37 11.82 -1.51
C GLU A 73 -3.38 10.78 -2.02
N PHE A 74 -2.89 9.67 -2.60
CA PHE A 74 -3.76 8.58 -3.01
C PHE A 74 -4.63 8.02 -1.87
N LEU A 75 -4.05 7.83 -0.68
CA LEU A 75 -4.79 7.35 0.49
C LEU A 75 -5.85 8.35 0.96
N GLU A 76 -5.59 9.65 0.81
CA GLU A 76 -6.54 10.71 1.15
C GLU A 76 -7.70 10.75 0.16
N GLU A 77 -7.41 10.73 -1.14
CA GLU A 77 -8.44 10.65 -2.19
C GLU A 77 -9.29 9.38 -2.08
N TYR A 78 -8.66 8.23 -1.82
CA TYR A 78 -9.37 6.98 -1.63
C TYR A 78 -10.35 7.06 -0.45
N LYS A 79 -9.94 7.71 0.65
CA LYS A 79 -10.81 7.91 1.81
C LYS A 79 -12.01 8.80 1.50
N VAL A 80 -11.84 9.83 0.67
CA VAL A 80 -12.95 10.68 0.20
C VAL A 80 -13.95 9.85 -0.61
N ILE A 81 -13.46 8.97 -1.49
CA ILE A 81 -14.31 8.07 -2.29
C ILE A 81 -15.03 7.05 -1.40
N GLU A 82 -14.33 6.40 -0.46
CA GLU A 82 -14.98 5.48 0.50
C GLU A 82 -16.09 6.19 1.26
N ASN A 83 -15.81 7.37 1.80
CA ASN A 83 -16.80 8.12 2.57
C ASN A 83 -17.98 8.59 1.71
N PHE A 84 -17.75 8.86 0.42
CA PHE A 84 -18.83 9.13 -0.54
C PHE A 84 -19.71 7.89 -0.73
N ILE A 85 -19.11 6.74 -1.03
CA ILE A 85 -19.84 5.47 -1.20
C ILE A 85 -20.66 5.13 0.05
N GLU A 86 -20.06 5.25 1.23
CA GLU A 86 -20.72 5.00 2.52
C GLU A 86 -21.89 5.97 2.75
N ASN A 87 -21.70 7.27 2.49
CA ASN A 87 -22.75 8.27 2.68
C ASN A 87 -23.95 8.09 1.74
N PHE A 88 -23.73 7.57 0.54
CA PHE A 88 -24.77 7.36 -0.47
C PHE A 88 -25.27 5.90 -0.55
N GLY A 89 -24.73 5.00 0.28
CA GLY A 89 -25.18 3.61 0.40
C GLY A 89 -24.96 2.76 -0.86
N LEU A 90 -23.90 3.05 -1.63
CA LEU A 90 -23.56 2.39 -2.91
C LEU A 90 -22.64 1.16 -2.75
#